data_AF-A0A8S2Y8B2-F1
#
_entry.id   AF-A0A8S2Y8B2-F1
#
_cell.length_a   1.000
_cell.length_b   1.000
_cell.length_c   1.000
_cell.angle_alpha   90.00
_cell.angle_beta   90.00
_cell.angle_gamma   90.00
#
_symmetry.space_group_name_H-M   'P 1'
#
loop_
_entity.id
_entity.type
_entity.pdbx_description
1 polymer ?
#
loop_
_entity_poly.entity_id
_entity_poly.type
_entity_poly.pdbx_seq_one_letter_code
_entity_poly.pdbx_strand_id
1 'polypeptide(L)' 'LREIRQSLKELDGGLKGELAISSEIEILQECFYLNIVPAGWTNRAYPSLHSLGLWFHDMLNRYR' A
#
# COMPACT_ATOMS: atom_id res chain seq x y z
N LEU A 1 6.66 -7.34 -5.24
CA LEU A 1 5.19 -7.22 -5.38
C LEU A 1 4.34 -8.07 -4.41
N ARG A 2 4.77 -9.26 -3.98
CA ARG A 2 3.92 -10.17 -3.17
C ARG A 2 3.35 -9.52 -1.90
N GLU A 3 4.19 -8.85 -1.11
CA GLU A 3 3.76 -8.18 0.13
C GLU A 3 2.82 -7.00 -0.12
N ILE A 4 3.05 -6.22 -1.18
CA ILE A 4 2.16 -5.12 -1.59
C ILE A 4 0.77 -5.68 -1.94
N ARG A 5 0.72 -6.79 -2.69
CA ARG A 5 -0.56 -7.45 -3.00
C ARG A 5 -1.23 -8.04 -1.76
N GLN A 6 -0.46 -8.60 -0.84
CA GLN A 6 -0.98 -9.21 0.39
C GLN A 6 -1.58 -8.14 1.33
N SER A 7 -0.84 -7.05 1.58
CA SER A 7 -1.32 -5.92 2.39
C SER A 7 -2.57 -5.25 1.79
N LEU A 8 -2.66 -5.15 0.46
CA LEU A 8 -3.88 -4.68 -0.21
C LEU A 8 -5.08 -5.61 0.01
N LYS A 9 -4.88 -6.93 0.00
CA LYS A 9 -5.95 -7.91 0.28
C LYS A 9 -6.41 -7.85 1.74
N GLU A 10 -5.46 -7.69 2.66
CA GLU A 10 -5.77 -7.56 4.09
C GLU A 10 -6.54 -6.27 4.38
N LEU A 11 -6.15 -5.15 3.76
CA LEU A 11 -6.91 -3.90 3.85
C LEU A 11 -8.34 -4.07 3.31
N ASP A 12 -8.52 -4.70 2.14
CA ASP A 12 -9.85 -4.95 1.57
C ASP A 12 -10.72 -5.83 2.49
N GLY A 13 -10.15 -6.90 3.06
CA GLY A 13 -10.85 -7.75 4.04
C GLY A 13 -11.17 -7.02 5.34
N GLY A 14 -10.28 -6.14 5.82
CA GLY A 14 -10.52 -5.29 6.99
C GLY A 14 -11.65 -4.28 6.77
N LEU A 15 -11.70 -3.65 5.59
CA LEU A 15 -12.76 -2.71 5.22
C LEU A 15 -14.13 -3.39 5.07
N LYS A 16 -14.15 -4.66 4.65
CA LYS A 16 -15.37 -5.48 4.57
C LYS A 16 -15.81 -6.05 5.92
N GLY A 17 -14.98 -5.93 6.95
CA GLY A 17 -15.21 -6.54 8.27
C GLY A 17 -15.01 -8.06 8.29
N GLU A 18 -14.38 -8.63 7.24
CA GLU A 18 -14.06 -10.06 7.14
C GLU A 18 -12.78 -10.41 7.94
N LEU A 19 -11.93 -9.42 8.20
CA LEU A 19 -10.71 -9.54 8.98
C LEU A 19 -10.68 -8.50 10.10
N ALA A 20 -10.08 -8.87 11.23
CA ALA A 20 -9.78 -7.91 12.29
C ALA A 20 -8.75 -6.89 11.78
N ILE A 21 -9.07 -5.61 11.91
CA ILE A 21 -8.15 -4.52 11.57
C ILE A 21 -6.94 -4.60 12.53
N SER A 22 -5.74 -4.75 11.97
CA SER A 22 -4.49 -4.65 12.71
C SER A 22 -3.92 -3.23 12.62
N SER A 23 -2.98 -2.90 13.51
CA SER A 23 -2.27 -1.61 13.49
C SER A 23 -1.62 -1.29 12.14
N GLU A 24 -1.13 -2.30 11.42
CA GLU A 24 -0.53 -2.15 10.11
C GLU A 24 -1.57 -1.75 9.05
N ILE A 25 -2.79 -2.29 9.14
CA ILE A 25 -3.89 -1.96 8.23
C ILE A 25 -4.36 -0.52 8.46
N GLU A 26 -4.47 -0.07 9.72
CA GLU A 26 -4.84 1.32 10.03
C GLU A 26 -3.83 2.31 9.46
N ILE A 27 -2.54 2.06 9.64
CA ILE A 27 -1.47 2.88 9.08
C ILE A 27 -1.55 2.91 7.54
N LEU A 28 -1.82 1.76 6.92
CA LEU A 28 -1.92 1.67 5.46
C LEU A 28 -3.14 2.43 4.93
N GLN A 29 -4.26 2.38 5.64
CA GLN A 29 -5.46 3.15 5.35
C GLN A 29 -5.23 4.66 5.50
N GLU A 30 -4.54 5.10 6.56
CA GLU A 30 -4.15 6.49 6.75
C GLU A 30 -3.23 6.99 5.64
N CYS A 31 -2.21 6.20 5.25
CA CYS A 31 -1.33 6.53 4.13
C CYS A 31 -2.13 6.71 2.82
N PHE A 32 -3.11 5.84 2.57
CA PHE A 32 -3.97 5.91 1.39
C PHE A 32 -4.83 7.17 1.41
N TYR A 33 -5.41 7.50 2.57
CA TYR A 33 -6.22 8.70 2.75
C TYR A 33 -5.38 9.98 2.54
N LEU A 34 -4.14 9.99 3.04
CA LEU A 34 -3.21 11.11 2.87
C LEU A 34 -2.51 11.13 1.50
N ASN A 35 -2.76 10.13 0.64
CA ASN A 35 -2.12 9.98 -0.68
C ASN A 35 -0.57 9.85 -0.60
N ILE A 36 -0.07 9.25 0.47
CA ILE A 36 1.34 9.02 0.77
C ILE A 36 1.69 7.54 0.54
N VAL A 37 2.89 7.26 0.05
CA VAL A 37 3.39 5.89 -0.10
C VAL A 37 3.76 5.32 1.28
N PRO A 38 3.18 4.19 1.71
CA PRO A 38 3.53 3.55 2.98
C PRO A 38 5.04 3.23 3.03
N ALA A 39 5.69 3.51 4.17
CA ALA A 39 7.13 3.27 4.35
C ALA A 39 7.52 1.80 4.07
N GLY A 40 6.65 0.86 4.44
CA GLY A 40 6.83 -0.57 4.14
C GLY A 40 6.89 -0.88 2.64
N TRP A 41 6.20 -0.11 1.80
CA TRP A 41 6.23 -0.27 0.34
C TRP A 41 7.44 0.41 -0.28
N THR A 42 7.80 1.59 0.23
CA THR A 42 8.98 2.35 -0.18
C THR A 42 10.27 1.52 -0.03
N ASN A 43 10.44 0.86 1.11
CA ASN A 43 11.61 -0.01 1.37
C ASN A 43 11.67 -1.25 0.46
N ARG A 44 10.54 -1.66 -0.13
CA ARG A 44 10.43 -2.89 -0.93
C ARG A 44 10.51 -2.68 -2.43
N ALA A 45 10.28 -1.45 -2.91
CA ALA A 45 10.38 -1.11 -4.32
C ALA A 45 11.45 -0.04 -4.54
N TYR A 46 11.13 1.24 -4.26
CA TYR A 46 12.09 2.34 -4.34
C TYR A 46 11.53 3.61 -3.67
N PRO A 47 12.40 4.46 -3.09
CA PRO A 47 12.04 5.78 -2.61
C PRO A 47 11.69 6.71 -3.76
N SER A 48 10.62 7.47 -3.58
CA SER A 48 10.16 8.46 -4.54
C SER A 48 9.37 9.56 -3.86
N LEU A 49 9.31 10.73 -4.52
CA LEU A 49 8.46 11.86 -4.10
C LEU A 49 7.10 11.86 -4.82
N HIS A 50 6.84 10.85 -5.66
CA HIS A 50 5.54 10.71 -6.32
C HIS A 50 4.43 10.47 -5.29
N SER A 51 3.25 11.03 -5.55
CA SER A 51 2.02 10.66 -4.84
C SER A 51 1.73 9.17 -5.03
N LEU A 52 0.96 8.58 -4.10
CA LEU A 52 0.69 7.14 -4.09
C LEU A 52 0.22 6.60 -5.45
N GLY A 53 -0.69 7.31 -6.12
CA GLY A 53 -1.20 6.92 -7.44
C GLY A 53 -0.14 6.89 -8.53
N LEU A 54 0.68 7.94 -8.64
CA LEU A 54 1.76 8.02 -9.63
C LEU A 54 2.87 7.00 -9.33
N TRP A 55 3.22 6.85 -8.05
CA TRP A 55 4.19 5.86 -7.59
C TRP A 55 3.75 4.45 -7.95
N PHE A 56 2.48 4.11 -7.69
CA PHE A 56 1.95 2.79 -7.98
C PHE A 56 1.96 2.49 -9.49
N HIS A 57 1.60 3.48 -10.31
CA HIS A 57 1.65 3.35 -11.77
C HIS A 57 3.07 3.12 -12.30
N ASP A 58 4.05 3.94 -11.88
CA ASP A 58 5.46 3.79 -12.24
C ASP A 58 6.01 2.43 -11.78
N MET A 59 5.69 2.03 -10.56
CA MET A 59 6.11 0.74 -10.00
C MET A 59 5.58 -0.44 -10.83
N LEU A 60 4.31 -0.40 -11.29
CA LEU A 60 3.75 -1.41 -12.19
C LEU A 60 4.45 -1.45 -13.55
N ASN A 61 4.80 -0.28 -14.12
CA ASN A 61 5.50 -0.21 -15.40
C ASN A 61 6.91 -0.81 -15.32
N ARG A 62 7.62 -0.62 -14.19
CA ARG A 62 8.97 -1.17 -13.97
C ARG A 62 9.00 -2.67 -13.70
N TYR A 63 7.88 -3.24 -13.24
CA TYR A 63 7.77 -4.66 -12.93
C TYR A 63 7.27 -5.52 -14.12
N ARG A 64 7.07 -4.88 -15.28
CA ARG A 64 6.68 -5.50 -16.54
C ARG A 64 7.90 -6.01 -17.30
#